data_AF-A0AAP3GDK5-F1
#
_entry.id   AF-A0AAP3GDK5-F1
#
_cell.length_a   1.000
_cell.length_b   1.000
_cell.length_c   1.000
_cell.angle_alpha   90.00
_cell.angle_beta   90.00
_cell.angle_gamma   90.00
#
_symmetry.space_group_name_H-M   'P 1'
#
loop_
_entity.id
_entity.type
_entity.pdbx_description
1 polymer ?
#
loop_
_entity_poly.entity_id
_entity_poly.type
_entity_poly.pdbx_seq_one_letter_code
_entity_poly.pdbx_strand_id
1 'polypeptide(L)'
;MRFLNFFKKILDKDNIQIHKNETSETHTEQSNIQTTFEIGPIYSYSDEETEIYNLNKLATEHKTNKRLDLAIETLKTVYDKKKKYYGYKDVEVNIRLALFLQQANMFEESITYLNEFREYKRNALNDMSKVEDKTRLMLQREKRYKEAITHGILSYIYKLINLDQLINEMKKIDDYTFRDLRKQLKEDLSSESINNMLTPLLTKAKETQNKEQYNKIITYHLKKFPSINPEQLQNDLKKLE
;
A
#
# COMPACT_ATOMS: atom_id res chain seq x y z
N MET A 1 9.20 -8.36 2.40
CA MET A 1 9.51 -8.04 3.82
C MET A 1 10.71 -7.11 4.05
N ARG A 2 11.48 -6.70 3.02
CA ARG A 2 12.67 -5.82 3.23
C ARG A 2 12.36 -4.31 3.30
N PHE A 3 11.20 -3.87 2.81
CA PHE A 3 10.79 -2.46 2.79
C PHE A 3 10.40 -1.89 4.17
N LEU A 4 9.82 -2.71 5.06
CA LEU A 4 9.44 -2.27 6.42
C LEU A 4 10.65 -2.06 7.34
N ASN A 5 11.73 -2.83 7.15
CA ASN A 5 12.92 -2.71 7.98
C ASN A 5 13.73 -1.44 7.69
N PHE A 6 13.57 -0.83 6.50
CA PHE A 6 14.29 0.37 6.11
C PHE A 6 13.75 1.63 6.81
N PHE A 7 12.41 1.80 6.88
CA PHE A 7 11.79 2.89 7.63
C PHE A 7 12.06 2.79 9.14
N LYS A 8 12.09 1.57 9.67
CA LYS A 8 12.45 1.34 11.08
C LYS A 8 13.87 1.83 11.40
N LYS A 9 14.80 1.64 10.47
CA LYS A 9 16.21 2.04 10.63
C LYS A 9 16.45 3.56 10.51
N ILE A 10 15.56 4.28 9.83
CA ILE A 10 15.58 5.75 9.77
C ILE A 10 14.99 6.34 11.06
N LEU A 11 13.93 5.73 11.60
CA LEU A 11 13.33 6.13 12.87
C LEU A 11 14.18 5.74 14.11
N ASP A 12 14.95 4.65 14.04
CA ASP A 12 15.81 4.20 15.15
C ASP A 12 17.10 5.04 15.31
N LYS A 13 17.45 5.91 14.35
CA LYS A 13 18.62 6.79 14.47
C LYS A 13 18.44 7.95 15.47
N ASP A 14 17.21 8.22 15.89
CA ASP A 14 16.89 9.26 16.87
C ASP A 14 16.72 8.71 18.31
N ASN A 15 16.97 7.42 18.54
CA ASN A 15 16.92 6.85 19.89
C ASN A 15 18.27 6.96 20.61
N ILE A 16 18.34 7.98 21.48
CA ILE A 16 19.34 8.17 22.52
C ILE A 16 19.49 6.88 23.34
N GLN A 17 20.70 6.31 23.33
CA GLN A 17 21.08 5.21 24.22
C GLN A 17 21.13 5.71 25.66
N ILE A 18 20.17 5.27 26.49
CA ILE A 18 20.25 5.46 27.94
C ILE A 18 21.04 4.27 28.51
N HIS A 19 22.28 4.52 28.91
CA HIS A 19 23.07 3.61 29.73
C HIS A 19 22.41 3.45 31.10
N LYS A 20 22.06 2.22 31.47
CA LYS A 20 21.78 1.86 32.86
C LYS A 20 23.10 1.70 33.60
N ASN A 21 23.41 2.64 34.49
CA ASN A 21 24.39 2.39 35.56
C ASN A 21 23.64 1.83 36.76
N GLU A 22 23.98 0.59 37.13
CA GLU A 22 23.69 0.04 38.44
C GLU A 22 24.72 0.58 39.43
N THR A 23 24.26 1.21 40.50
CA THR A 23 24.96 1.20 41.80
C THR A 23 23.95 1.31 42.94
N SER A 24 24.32 0.64 44.02
CA SER A 24 23.62 0.23 45.23
C SER A 24 23.35 1.35 46.26
N GLU A 25 22.44 1.01 47.19
CA GLU A 25 22.35 1.42 48.61
C GLU A 25 21.67 2.75 49.06
N THR A 26 20.55 2.55 49.78
CA THR A 26 20.05 3.21 51.01
C THR A 26 20.29 4.71 51.23
N HIS A 27 19.20 5.49 51.26
CA HIS A 27 18.69 6.14 52.48
C HIS A 27 17.42 6.98 52.22
N THR A 28 16.60 7.05 53.26
CA THR A 28 15.37 7.82 53.42
C THR A 28 15.63 9.33 53.35
N GLU A 29 15.00 10.03 52.41
CA GLU A 29 14.77 11.47 52.52
C GLU A 29 13.57 11.91 51.66
N GLN A 30 12.58 12.50 52.32
CA GLN A 30 11.45 13.17 51.68
C GLN A 30 11.98 14.37 50.90
N SER A 31 11.83 14.35 49.58
CA SER A 31 11.97 15.56 48.75
C SER A 31 10.82 15.64 47.75
N ASN A 32 10.21 16.82 47.71
CA ASN A 32 9.25 17.23 46.70
C ASN A 32 9.87 17.06 45.31
N ILE A 33 9.48 16.01 44.59
CA ILE A 33 9.76 15.90 43.15
C ILE A 33 8.56 16.48 42.43
N GLN A 34 8.64 17.76 42.06
CA GLN A 34 7.90 18.30 40.93
C GLN A 34 8.31 17.46 39.71
N THR A 35 7.48 16.50 39.36
CA THR A 35 7.68 15.68 38.16
C THR A 35 7.29 16.55 36.98
N THR A 36 8.26 17.30 36.44
CA THR A 36 8.13 17.83 35.08
C THR A 36 8.21 16.63 34.15
N PHE A 37 7.06 16.04 33.85
CA PHE A 37 6.93 15.20 32.67
C PHE A 37 7.26 16.08 31.47
N GLU A 38 8.39 15.81 30.81
CA GLU A 38 8.61 16.28 29.45
C GLU A 38 7.54 15.61 28.57
N ILE A 39 6.43 16.32 28.42
CA ILE A 39 5.41 15.97 27.43
C ILE A 39 6.11 16.09 26.10
N GLY A 40 6.43 14.94 25.48
CA GLY A 40 6.86 14.90 24.08
C GLY A 40 5.92 15.74 23.21
N PRO A 41 6.37 16.24 22.05
CA PRO A 41 5.65 17.25 21.29
C PRO A 41 4.16 16.93 21.19
N ILE A 42 3.33 17.77 21.81
CA ILE A 42 1.88 17.70 21.67
C ILE A 42 1.61 18.08 20.22
N TYR A 43 1.49 17.08 19.35
CA TYR A 43 0.92 17.28 18.03
C TYR A 43 -0.54 17.67 18.26
N SER A 44 -0.85 18.97 18.18
CA SER A 44 -2.24 19.42 18.19
C SER A 44 -2.87 19.01 16.88
N TYR A 45 -3.49 17.84 16.86
CA TYR A 45 -4.39 17.47 15.78
C TYR A 45 -5.54 18.46 15.75
N SER A 46 -6.00 18.80 14.54
CA SER A 46 -7.31 19.44 14.41
C SER A 46 -8.40 18.59 15.06
N ASP A 47 -9.51 19.22 15.48
CA ASP A 47 -10.65 18.50 16.04
C ASP A 47 -11.13 17.42 15.05
N GLU A 48 -11.08 17.71 13.74
CA GLU A 48 -11.42 16.79 12.66
C GLU A 48 -10.45 15.60 12.54
N GLU A 49 -9.13 15.83 12.64
CA GLU A 49 -8.14 14.75 12.64
C GLU A 49 -8.36 13.78 13.80
N THR A 50 -8.63 14.34 14.98
CA THR A 50 -8.87 13.57 16.20
C THR A 50 -10.13 12.72 16.07
N GLU A 51 -11.20 13.30 15.51
CA GLU A 51 -12.44 12.58 15.24
C GLU A 51 -12.24 11.45 14.23
N ILE A 52 -11.55 11.72 13.11
CA ILE A 52 -11.24 10.71 12.09
C ILE A 52 -10.39 9.57 12.67
N TYR A 53 -9.42 9.90 13.52
CA TYR A 53 -8.60 8.91 14.21
C TYR A 53 -9.46 8.02 15.13
N ASN A 54 -10.32 8.62 15.95
CA ASN A 54 -11.20 7.90 16.86
C ASN A 54 -12.18 6.99 16.10
N LEU A 55 -12.77 7.47 15.01
CA LEU A 55 -13.63 6.66 14.14
C LEU A 55 -12.88 5.50 13.48
N ASN A 56 -11.62 5.70 13.06
CA ASN A 56 -10.80 4.62 12.52
C ASN A 56 -10.53 3.51 13.55
N LYS A 57 -10.31 3.90 14.81
CA LYS A 57 -10.14 2.97 15.92
C LYS A 57 -11.43 2.21 16.19
N LEU A 58 -12.56 2.92 16.28
CA LEU A 58 -13.88 2.34 16.50
C LEU A 58 -14.26 1.33 15.39
N ALA A 59 -13.98 1.63 14.12
CA ALA A 59 -14.20 0.70 13.02
C ALA A 59 -13.36 -0.60 13.17
N THR A 60 -12.15 -0.50 13.75
CA THR A 60 -11.32 -1.69 14.05
C THR A 60 -11.94 -2.51 15.17
N GLU A 61 -12.39 -1.84 16.22
CA GLU A 61 -13.02 -2.47 17.38
C GLU A 61 -14.32 -3.21 16.98
N HIS A 62 -15.18 -2.58 16.18
CA HIS A 62 -16.37 -3.23 15.63
C HIS A 62 -16.03 -4.50 14.83
N LYS A 63 -15.01 -4.45 13.96
CA LYS A 63 -14.55 -5.62 13.21
C LYS A 63 -14.04 -6.73 14.14
N THR A 64 -13.20 -6.40 15.12
CA THR A 64 -12.66 -7.37 16.09
C THR A 64 -13.78 -8.04 16.87
N ASN A 65 -14.84 -7.28 17.20
CA ASN A 65 -16.03 -7.76 17.88
C ASN A 65 -17.03 -8.47 16.95
N LYS A 66 -16.63 -8.82 15.72
CA LYS A 66 -17.45 -9.48 14.69
C LYS A 66 -18.73 -8.72 14.30
N ARG A 67 -18.78 -7.41 14.56
CA ARG A 67 -19.86 -6.51 14.14
C ARG A 67 -19.45 -5.84 12.83
N LEU A 68 -19.45 -6.64 11.75
CA LEU A 68 -18.92 -6.19 10.46
C LEU A 68 -19.72 -5.04 9.84
N ASP A 69 -21.04 -5.04 9.99
CA ASP A 69 -21.92 -4.00 9.47
C ASP A 69 -21.60 -2.63 10.10
N LEU A 70 -21.52 -2.57 11.44
CA LEU A 70 -21.11 -1.34 12.16
C LEU A 70 -19.69 -0.91 11.79
N ALA A 71 -18.78 -1.86 11.57
CA ALA A 71 -17.42 -1.55 11.14
C ALA A 71 -17.41 -0.90 9.75
N ILE A 72 -18.25 -1.36 8.83
CA ILE A 72 -18.42 -0.79 7.49
C ILE A 72 -19.04 0.61 7.58
N GLU A 73 -20.14 0.79 8.31
CA GLU A 73 -20.79 2.09 8.48
C GLU A 73 -19.85 3.14 9.07
N THR A 74 -19.11 2.77 10.11
CA THR A 74 -18.11 3.65 10.73
C THR A 74 -17.01 4.00 9.74
N LEU A 75 -16.53 3.02 8.95
CA LEU A 75 -15.47 3.25 7.99
C LEU A 75 -15.92 4.04 6.76
N LYS A 76 -17.19 3.95 6.35
CA LYS A 76 -17.81 4.85 5.37
C LYS A 76 -17.82 6.29 5.88
N THR A 77 -18.16 6.49 7.16
CA THR A 77 -18.10 7.82 7.79
C THR A 77 -16.67 8.39 7.80
N VAL A 78 -15.67 7.55 8.12
CA VAL A 78 -14.25 7.93 8.00
C VAL A 78 -13.91 8.33 6.57
N TYR A 79 -14.34 7.53 5.60
CA TYR A 79 -14.08 7.77 4.19
C TYR A 79 -14.65 9.11 3.73
N ASP A 80 -15.92 9.40 4.04
CA ASP A 80 -16.58 10.64 3.66
C ASP A 80 -15.92 11.86 4.30
N LYS A 81 -15.55 11.76 5.58
CA LYS A 81 -14.79 12.81 6.27
C LYS A 81 -13.42 13.01 5.63
N LYS A 82 -12.64 11.95 5.39
CA LYS A 82 -11.33 12.09 4.74
C LYS A 82 -11.45 12.71 3.36
N LYS A 83 -12.42 12.26 2.56
CA LYS A 83 -12.73 12.81 1.23
C LYS A 83 -13.05 14.30 1.30
N LYS A 84 -13.86 14.72 2.28
CA LYS A 84 -14.25 16.12 2.48
C LYS A 84 -13.08 17.01 2.90
N TYR A 85 -12.30 16.60 3.89
CA TYR A 85 -11.29 17.47 4.53
C TYR A 85 -9.90 17.37 3.90
N TYR A 86 -9.50 16.19 3.44
CA TYR A 86 -8.14 15.94 2.93
C TYR A 86 -8.11 15.53 1.45
N GLY A 87 -9.27 15.27 0.84
CA GLY A 87 -9.39 14.60 -0.45
C GLY A 87 -8.94 13.14 -0.36
N TYR A 88 -8.72 12.50 -1.52
CA TYR A 88 -8.22 11.11 -1.57
C TYR A 88 -6.69 11.05 -1.49
N LYS A 89 -6.08 11.78 -0.56
CA LYS A 89 -4.61 11.77 -0.41
C LYS A 89 -4.10 10.40 0.03
N ASP A 90 -4.88 9.71 0.86
CA ASP A 90 -4.54 8.44 1.50
C ASP A 90 -5.38 7.28 0.94
N VAL A 91 -4.72 6.30 0.34
CA VAL A 91 -5.33 5.10 -0.24
C VAL A 91 -5.84 4.11 0.82
N GLU A 92 -5.33 4.21 2.06
CA GLU A 92 -5.49 3.17 3.07
C GLU A 92 -6.95 2.95 3.44
N VAL A 93 -7.72 4.03 3.57
CA VAL A 93 -9.15 3.96 3.92
C VAL A 93 -9.96 3.31 2.79
N ASN A 94 -9.69 3.64 1.52
CA ASN A 94 -10.35 3.00 0.38
C ASN A 94 -10.08 1.49 0.34
N ILE A 95 -8.82 1.09 0.49
CA ILE A 95 -8.43 -0.33 0.53
C ILE A 95 -9.10 -1.04 1.72
N ARG A 96 -9.07 -0.41 2.90
CA ARG A 96 -9.63 -1.02 4.11
C ARG A 96 -11.15 -1.19 4.00
N LEU A 97 -11.85 -0.20 3.46
CA LEU A 97 -13.29 -0.24 3.23
C LEU A 97 -13.64 -1.32 2.20
N ALA A 98 -12.94 -1.37 1.07
CA ALA A 98 -13.11 -2.42 0.07
C ALA A 98 -12.91 -3.83 0.66
N LEU A 99 -11.91 -4.02 1.53
CA LEU A 99 -11.69 -5.30 2.20
C LEU A 99 -12.82 -5.67 3.17
N PHE A 100 -13.39 -4.71 3.91
CA PHE A 100 -14.48 -4.98 4.85
C PHE A 100 -15.77 -5.32 4.08
N LEU A 101 -16.07 -4.57 3.02
CA LEU A 101 -17.19 -4.85 2.11
C LEU A 101 -17.07 -6.24 1.47
N GLN A 102 -15.88 -6.63 1.00
CA GLN A 102 -15.66 -7.99 0.50
C GLN A 102 -15.95 -9.03 1.59
N GLN A 103 -15.51 -8.81 2.83
CA GLN A 103 -15.78 -9.74 3.93
C GLN A 103 -17.28 -9.88 4.24
N ALA A 104 -18.08 -8.86 3.92
CA ALA A 104 -19.53 -8.86 4.05
C ALA A 104 -20.26 -9.40 2.80
N ASN A 105 -19.53 -9.97 1.83
CA ASN A 105 -20.05 -10.39 0.52
C ASN A 105 -20.66 -9.24 -0.33
N MET A 106 -20.26 -7.99 -0.05
CA MET A 106 -20.67 -6.80 -0.79
C MET A 106 -19.64 -6.47 -1.88
N PHE A 107 -19.39 -7.43 -2.77
CA PHE A 107 -18.25 -7.36 -3.69
C PHE A 107 -18.35 -6.19 -4.69
N GLU A 108 -19.49 -5.98 -5.34
CA GLU A 108 -19.64 -4.90 -6.33
C GLU A 108 -19.45 -3.51 -5.69
N GLU A 109 -19.95 -3.34 -4.47
CA GLU A 109 -19.71 -2.10 -3.71
C GLU A 109 -18.23 -1.95 -3.34
N SER A 110 -17.56 -3.04 -2.96
CA SER A 110 -16.13 -3.01 -2.66
C SER A 110 -15.26 -2.52 -3.83
N ILE A 111 -15.62 -2.91 -5.06
CA ILE A 111 -14.93 -2.49 -6.28
C ILE A 111 -15.19 -1.01 -6.58
N THR A 112 -16.38 -0.50 -6.27
CA THR A 112 -16.75 0.90 -6.48
C THR A 112 -15.79 1.84 -5.75
N TYR A 113 -15.48 1.58 -4.47
CA TYR A 113 -14.55 2.40 -3.69
C TYR A 113 -13.11 2.38 -4.21
N LEU A 114 -12.68 1.28 -4.83
CA LEU A 114 -11.37 1.20 -5.48
C LEU A 114 -11.36 1.96 -6.81
N ASN A 115 -12.45 1.89 -7.58
CA ASN A 115 -12.61 2.66 -8.82
C ASN A 115 -12.66 4.17 -8.56
N GLU A 116 -13.36 4.63 -7.52
CA GLU A 116 -13.34 6.04 -7.13
C GLU A 116 -11.93 6.55 -6.85
N PHE A 117 -11.09 5.73 -6.18
CA PHE A 117 -9.69 6.08 -5.95
C PHE A 117 -8.90 6.14 -7.27
N ARG A 118 -9.10 5.18 -8.17
CA ARG A 118 -8.46 5.17 -9.51
C ARG A 118 -8.74 6.43 -10.29
N GLU A 119 -10.02 6.82 -10.35
CA GLU A 119 -10.44 8.03 -11.08
C GLU A 119 -9.82 9.27 -10.46
N TYR A 120 -9.85 9.41 -9.13
CA TYR A 120 -9.25 10.57 -8.47
C TYR A 120 -7.74 10.66 -8.71
N LYS A 121 -7.04 9.53 -8.65
CA LYS A 121 -5.58 9.45 -8.79
C LYS A 121 -5.15 9.10 -10.22
N ARG A 122 -5.99 9.29 -11.24
CA ARG A 122 -5.67 8.92 -12.64
C ARG A 122 -4.31 9.47 -13.11
N ASN A 123 -3.94 10.66 -12.64
CA ASN A 123 -2.68 11.33 -12.98
C ASN A 123 -1.55 11.13 -11.97
N ALA A 124 -1.81 10.44 -10.85
CA ALA A 124 -0.86 10.21 -9.77
C ALA A 124 -0.69 8.70 -9.56
N LEU A 125 0.40 8.16 -10.11
CA LEU A 125 0.67 6.72 -10.13
C LEU A 125 1.08 6.15 -8.76
N ASN A 126 1.34 7.04 -7.79
CA ASN A 126 1.58 6.69 -6.41
C ASN A 126 0.41 5.86 -5.86
N ASP A 127 0.74 4.78 -5.15
CA ASP A 127 -0.20 3.81 -4.58
C ASP A 127 -1.04 2.96 -5.56
N MET A 128 -1.02 3.22 -6.88
CA MET A 128 -1.75 2.39 -7.86
C MET A 128 -1.33 0.92 -7.81
N SER A 129 -0.04 0.65 -7.60
CA SER A 129 0.44 -0.73 -7.43
C SER A 129 -0.30 -1.48 -6.30
N LYS A 130 -0.58 -0.80 -5.18
CA LYS A 130 -1.29 -1.38 -4.04
C LYS A 130 -2.77 -1.59 -4.36
N VAL A 131 -3.42 -0.64 -5.02
CA VAL A 131 -4.83 -0.73 -5.42
C VAL A 131 -5.05 -1.90 -6.37
N GLU A 132 -4.18 -2.02 -7.37
CA GLU A 132 -4.20 -3.11 -8.35
C GLU A 132 -3.93 -4.47 -7.69
N ASP A 133 -2.97 -4.54 -6.75
CA ASP A 133 -2.70 -5.78 -5.99
C ASP A 133 -3.92 -6.23 -5.17
N LYS A 134 -4.59 -5.28 -4.49
CA LYS A 134 -5.77 -5.58 -3.69
C LYS A 134 -6.94 -5.99 -4.56
N THR A 135 -7.14 -5.31 -5.69
CA THR A 135 -8.18 -5.68 -6.65
C THR A 135 -7.96 -7.09 -7.18
N ARG A 136 -6.72 -7.44 -7.56
CA ARG A 136 -6.35 -8.81 -7.94
C ARG A 136 -6.73 -9.81 -6.85
N LEU A 137 -6.32 -9.58 -5.60
CA LEU A 137 -6.59 -10.50 -4.51
C LEU A 137 -8.10 -10.67 -4.25
N MET A 138 -8.85 -9.59 -4.39
CA MET A 138 -10.31 -9.61 -4.24
C MET A 138 -10.95 -10.44 -5.35
N LEU A 139 -10.61 -10.20 -6.61
CA LEU A 139 -11.08 -10.98 -7.76
C LEU A 139 -10.75 -12.47 -7.64
N GLN A 140 -9.56 -12.82 -7.13
CA GLN A 140 -9.20 -14.22 -6.90
C GLN A 140 -10.06 -14.91 -5.84
N ARG A 141 -10.55 -14.18 -4.83
CA ARG A 141 -11.47 -14.74 -3.82
C ARG A 141 -12.86 -14.98 -4.42
N GLU A 142 -13.29 -14.11 -5.32
CA GLU A 142 -14.52 -14.28 -6.11
C GLU A 142 -14.39 -15.25 -7.29
N LYS A 143 -13.25 -15.95 -7.41
CA LYS A 143 -12.95 -16.87 -8.53
C LYS A 143 -12.95 -16.21 -9.92
N ARG A 144 -12.87 -14.88 -10.00
CA ARG A 144 -12.69 -14.08 -11.23
C ARG A 144 -11.23 -14.05 -11.64
N TYR A 145 -10.66 -15.24 -11.90
CA TYR A 145 -9.21 -15.40 -12.04
C TYR A 145 -8.62 -14.75 -13.30
N LYS A 146 -9.38 -14.72 -14.41
CA LYS A 146 -8.94 -14.09 -15.66
C LYS A 146 -8.68 -12.60 -15.48
N GLU A 147 -9.67 -11.88 -14.96
CA GLU A 147 -9.55 -10.45 -14.65
C GLU A 147 -8.44 -10.18 -13.62
N ALA A 148 -8.24 -11.10 -12.66
CA ALA A 148 -7.18 -10.96 -11.67
C ALA A 148 -5.77 -10.99 -12.31
N ILE A 149 -5.57 -11.64 -13.47
CA ILE A 149 -4.29 -11.60 -14.19
C ILE A 149 -3.96 -10.16 -14.58
N THR A 150 -4.93 -9.46 -15.19
CA THR A 150 -4.78 -8.08 -15.65
C THR A 150 -4.36 -7.15 -14.51
N HIS A 151 -5.07 -7.22 -13.38
CA HIS A 151 -4.73 -6.42 -12.19
C HIS A 151 -3.38 -6.82 -11.56
N GLY A 152 -2.98 -8.09 -11.64
CA GLY A 152 -1.65 -8.52 -11.20
C GLY A 152 -0.53 -7.95 -12.05
N ILE A 153 -0.70 -7.91 -13.37
CA ILE A 153 0.25 -7.30 -14.29
C ILE A 153 0.31 -5.78 -14.08
N LEU A 154 -0.83 -5.11 -13.97
CA LEU A 154 -0.88 -3.67 -13.70
C LEU A 154 -0.20 -3.30 -12.39
N SER A 155 -0.46 -4.06 -11.31
CA SER A 155 0.21 -3.87 -10.02
C SER A 155 1.73 -3.94 -10.17
N TYR A 156 2.23 -4.90 -10.94
CA TYR A 156 3.65 -5.06 -11.22
C TYR A 156 4.22 -3.87 -11.99
N ILE A 157 3.56 -3.44 -13.07
CA ILE A 157 4.00 -2.29 -13.87
C ILE A 157 4.04 -1.01 -13.04
N TYR A 158 3.01 -0.73 -12.25
CA TYR A 158 3.02 0.43 -11.35
C TYR A 158 4.13 0.35 -10.30
N LYS A 159 4.46 -0.83 -9.79
CA LYS A 159 5.61 -1.01 -8.89
C LYS A 159 6.91 -0.57 -9.57
N LEU A 160 7.12 -0.96 -10.83
CA LEU A 160 8.33 -0.59 -11.59
C LEU A 160 8.40 0.93 -11.82
N ILE A 161 7.28 1.54 -12.20
CA ILE A 161 7.20 2.99 -12.43
C ILE A 161 7.52 3.75 -11.14
N ASN A 162 6.92 3.34 -10.02
CA ASN A 162 7.17 3.96 -8.71
C ASN A 162 8.62 3.78 -8.26
N LEU A 163 9.25 2.63 -8.58
CA LEU A 163 10.67 2.39 -8.29
C LEU A 163 11.58 3.32 -9.10
N ASP A 164 11.29 3.56 -10.38
CA ASP A 164 12.04 4.52 -11.20
C ASP A 164 11.92 5.97 -10.67
N GLN A 165 10.71 6.38 -10.28
CA GLN A 165 10.49 7.68 -9.65
C GLN A 165 11.33 7.82 -8.37
N LEU A 166 11.29 6.83 -7.49
CA LEU A 166 12.09 6.80 -6.27
C LEU A 166 13.59 6.85 -6.55
N ILE A 167 14.07 6.12 -7.58
CA ILE A 167 15.48 6.18 -8.01
C ILE A 167 15.88 7.61 -8.40
N ASN A 168 15.02 8.31 -9.14
CA ASN A 168 15.30 9.68 -9.57
C ASN A 168 15.33 10.69 -8.41
N GLU A 169 14.53 10.46 -7.36
CA GLU A 169 14.58 11.21 -6.12
C GLU A 169 15.87 10.92 -5.33
N MET A 170 16.19 9.64 -5.13
CA MET A 170 17.34 9.19 -4.34
C MET A 170 18.68 9.51 -4.98
N LYS A 171 18.75 9.64 -6.32
CA LYS A 171 19.94 10.06 -7.06
C LYS A 171 20.55 11.36 -6.52
N LYS A 172 19.73 12.22 -5.91
CA LYS A 172 20.16 13.53 -5.39
C LYS A 172 20.59 13.50 -3.93
N ILE A 173 20.40 12.38 -3.23
CA ILE A 173 20.48 12.30 -1.77
C ILE A 173 21.51 11.25 -1.33
N ASP A 174 21.45 10.03 -1.89
CA ASP A 174 22.24 8.89 -1.43
C ASP A 174 22.67 7.96 -2.58
N ASP A 175 23.96 8.01 -2.90
CA ASP A 175 24.61 7.23 -3.96
C ASP A 175 24.57 5.72 -3.74
N TYR A 176 24.55 5.27 -2.47
CA TYR A 176 24.51 3.84 -2.17
C TYR A 176 23.09 3.31 -2.43
N THR A 177 22.09 3.95 -1.83
CA THR A 177 20.68 3.59 -2.05
C THR A 177 20.28 3.70 -3.52
N PHE A 178 20.75 4.73 -4.23
CA PHE A 178 20.53 4.85 -5.67
C PHE A 178 21.04 3.64 -6.47
N ARG A 179 22.25 3.16 -6.18
CA ARG A 179 22.85 2.00 -6.86
C ARG A 179 22.08 0.72 -6.61
N ASP A 180 21.67 0.48 -5.37
CA ASP A 180 20.90 -0.71 -5.00
C ASP A 180 19.51 -0.72 -5.64
N LEU A 181 18.81 0.42 -5.64
CA LEU A 181 17.50 0.54 -6.28
C LEU A 181 17.60 0.38 -7.82
N ARG A 182 18.64 0.93 -8.45
CA ARG A 182 18.93 0.73 -9.88
C ARG A 182 19.16 -0.74 -10.21
N LYS A 183 19.93 -1.45 -9.38
CA LYS A 183 20.15 -2.89 -9.53
C LYS A 183 18.84 -3.65 -9.41
N GLN A 184 18.03 -3.35 -8.39
CA GLN A 184 16.72 -3.95 -8.21
C GLN A 184 15.80 -3.71 -9.41
N LEU A 185 15.74 -2.48 -9.94
CA LEU A 185 14.92 -2.16 -11.12
C LEU A 185 15.36 -2.97 -12.34
N LYS A 186 16.66 -3.14 -12.55
CA LYS A 186 17.20 -3.96 -13.65
C LYS A 186 16.81 -5.43 -13.51
N GLU A 187 16.89 -5.97 -12.30
CA GLU A 187 16.46 -7.34 -11.99
C GLU A 187 14.96 -7.51 -12.20
N ASP A 188 14.14 -6.57 -11.71
CA ASP A 188 12.69 -6.57 -11.86
C ASP A 188 12.25 -6.38 -13.34
N LEU A 189 13.05 -5.72 -14.19
CA LEU A 189 12.77 -5.60 -15.64
C LEU A 189 13.15 -6.84 -16.46
N SER A 190 13.83 -7.83 -15.86
CA SER A 190 14.29 -9.01 -16.58
C SER A 190 13.12 -9.94 -17.00
N SER A 191 13.32 -10.68 -18.09
CA SER A 191 12.38 -11.71 -18.54
C SER A 191 12.11 -12.77 -17.47
N GLU A 192 13.10 -13.08 -16.63
CA GLU A 192 12.95 -14.01 -15.52
C GLU A 192 11.96 -13.46 -14.48
N SER A 193 12.13 -12.21 -14.05
CA SER A 193 11.22 -11.57 -13.09
C SER A 193 9.79 -11.44 -13.61
N ILE A 194 9.62 -11.08 -14.89
CA ILE A 194 8.30 -11.05 -15.55
C ILE A 194 7.65 -12.43 -15.52
N ASN A 195 8.40 -13.48 -15.88
CA ASN A 195 7.91 -14.86 -15.85
C ASN A 195 7.56 -15.33 -14.42
N ASN A 196 8.36 -14.95 -13.43
CA ASN A 196 8.14 -15.28 -12.03
C ASN A 196 6.88 -14.59 -11.48
N MET A 197 6.59 -13.37 -11.93
CA MET A 197 5.34 -12.67 -11.61
C MET A 197 4.13 -13.29 -12.33
N LEU A 198 4.25 -13.61 -13.62
CA LEU A 198 3.14 -14.03 -14.46
C LEU A 198 2.71 -15.48 -14.20
N THR A 199 3.67 -16.40 -14.03
CA THR A 199 3.40 -17.84 -13.88
C THR A 199 2.38 -18.16 -12.78
N PRO A 200 2.50 -17.67 -11.53
CA PRO A 200 1.51 -17.97 -10.49
C PRO A 200 0.11 -17.41 -10.80
N LEU A 201 0.01 -16.29 -11.54
CA LEU A 201 -1.29 -15.75 -11.97
C LEU A 201 -1.97 -16.68 -12.97
N LEU A 202 -1.24 -17.10 -14.01
CA LEU A 202 -1.75 -17.99 -15.05
C LEU A 202 -2.08 -19.38 -14.51
N THR A 203 -1.23 -19.94 -13.65
CA THR A 203 -1.48 -21.24 -13.02
C THR A 203 -2.78 -21.21 -12.23
N LYS A 204 -3.03 -20.14 -11.45
CA LYS A 204 -4.25 -20.00 -10.67
C LYS A 204 -5.50 -19.84 -11.54
N ALA A 205 -5.35 -19.20 -12.69
CA ALA A 205 -6.42 -19.04 -13.68
C ALA A 205 -6.61 -20.24 -14.62
N LYS A 206 -5.70 -21.22 -14.61
CA LYS A 206 -5.62 -22.31 -15.62
C LYS A 206 -5.43 -21.78 -17.05
N GLU A 207 -4.63 -20.74 -17.19
CA GLU A 207 -4.34 -20.02 -18.45
C GLU A 207 -2.86 -20.15 -18.87
N THR A 208 -2.19 -21.22 -18.48
CA THR A 208 -0.75 -21.41 -18.74
C THR A 208 -0.42 -21.51 -20.23
N GLN A 209 -1.37 -21.99 -21.05
CA GLN A 209 -1.27 -22.02 -22.51
C GLN A 209 -1.10 -20.62 -23.14
N ASN A 210 -1.60 -19.57 -22.49
CA ASN A 210 -1.56 -18.20 -23.00
C ASN A 210 -0.30 -17.43 -22.57
N LYS A 211 0.63 -18.08 -21.85
CA LYS A 211 1.83 -17.43 -21.27
C LYS A 211 2.63 -16.64 -22.28
N GLU A 212 2.85 -17.17 -23.48
CA GLU A 212 3.60 -16.47 -24.52
C GLU A 212 2.91 -15.19 -24.99
N GLN A 213 1.58 -15.20 -25.10
CA GLN A 213 0.81 -14.04 -25.53
C GLN A 213 0.86 -12.92 -24.49
N TYR A 214 0.66 -13.26 -23.22
CA TYR A 214 0.83 -12.32 -22.10
C TYR A 214 2.24 -11.74 -22.06
N ASN A 215 3.28 -12.57 -22.17
CA ASN A 215 4.67 -12.10 -22.22
C ASN A 215 4.92 -11.15 -23.39
N LYS A 216 4.41 -11.47 -24.59
CA LYS A 216 4.53 -10.58 -25.76
C LYS A 216 3.92 -9.21 -25.50
N ILE A 217 2.72 -9.15 -24.93
CA ILE A 217 2.06 -7.88 -24.57
C ILE A 217 2.87 -7.11 -23.53
N ILE A 218 3.25 -7.76 -22.43
CA ILE A 218 4.03 -7.12 -21.35
C ILE A 218 5.35 -6.57 -21.88
N THR A 219 6.12 -7.38 -22.61
CA THR A 219 7.41 -6.97 -23.19
C THR A 219 7.23 -5.84 -24.20
N TYR A 220 6.19 -5.87 -25.02
CA TYR A 220 5.89 -4.77 -25.96
C TYR A 220 5.71 -3.44 -25.22
N HIS A 221 4.93 -3.43 -24.14
CA HIS A 221 4.69 -2.23 -23.33
C HIS A 221 5.93 -1.79 -22.55
N LEU A 222 6.71 -2.72 -22.00
CA LEU A 222 7.95 -2.43 -21.27
C LEU A 222 9.04 -1.76 -22.13
N LYS A 223 8.99 -1.87 -23.47
CA LYS A 223 9.91 -1.12 -24.35
C LYS A 223 9.77 0.40 -24.20
N LYS A 224 8.64 0.88 -23.70
CA LYS A 224 8.35 2.31 -23.47
C LYS A 224 8.66 2.75 -22.04
N PHE A 225 9.22 1.87 -21.20
CA PHE A 225 9.54 2.19 -19.81
C PHE A 225 10.49 3.40 -19.70
N PRO A 226 10.26 4.35 -18.75
CA PRO A 226 9.20 4.36 -17.72
C PRO A 226 7.84 4.94 -18.18
N SER A 227 7.75 5.44 -19.41
CA SER A 227 6.55 6.10 -19.98
C SER A 227 5.52 5.10 -20.53
N ILE A 228 5.24 4.03 -19.77
CA ILE A 228 4.23 3.04 -20.14
C ILE A 228 2.85 3.68 -20.00
N ASN A 229 1.93 3.40 -20.93
CA ASN A 229 0.52 3.76 -20.81
C ASN A 229 -0.26 2.57 -20.21
N PRO A 230 -0.65 2.63 -18.91
CA PRO A 230 -1.30 1.51 -18.25
C PRO A 230 -2.71 1.22 -18.79
N GLU A 231 -3.43 2.24 -19.27
CA GLU A 231 -4.77 2.09 -19.85
C GLU A 231 -4.70 1.31 -21.17
N GLN A 232 -3.72 1.62 -22.02
CA GLN A 232 -3.49 0.85 -23.25
C GLN A 232 -3.06 -0.59 -22.93
N LEU A 233 -2.17 -0.79 -21.94
CA LEU A 233 -1.78 -2.12 -21.50
C LEU A 233 -3.00 -2.94 -21.02
N GLN A 234 -3.85 -2.33 -20.20
CA GLN A 234 -5.08 -2.98 -19.72
C GLN A 234 -5.99 -3.37 -20.89
N ASN A 235 -6.19 -2.47 -21.87
CA ASN A 235 -7.01 -2.75 -23.04
C ASN A 235 -6.45 -3.87 -23.92
N ASP A 236 -5.12 -3.99 -24.03
CA ASP A 236 -4.50 -5.08 -24.77
C ASP A 236 -4.58 -6.42 -24.02
N LEU A 237 -4.46 -6.42 -22.69
CA LEU A 237 -4.62 -7.61 -21.87
C LEU A 237 -6.05 -8.15 -21.90
N LYS A 238 -7.06 -7.27 -21.85
CA LYS A 238 -8.48 -7.64 -21.94
C LYS A 238 -8.85 -8.38 -23.23
N LYS A 239 -8.08 -8.23 -24.30
CA LYS A 239 -8.30 -8.98 -25.56
C LYS A 239 -7.97 -10.47 -25.42
N LEU A 240 -7.31 -10.88 -24.34
CA LEU A 240 -6.96 -12.27 -24.03
C LEU A 240 -7.91 -12.94 -23.01
N GLU A 241 -8.83 -12.17 -22.42
CA GLU A 241 -9.80 -12.66 -21.42
C GLU A 241 -10.96 -13.40 -22.10
#